data_AF-A0A087UHM2-F1
#
_entry.id   AF-A0A087UHM2-F1
#
_cell.length_a   1.000
_cell.length_b   1.000
_cell.length_c   1.000
_cell.angle_alpha   90.00
_cell.angle_beta   90.00
_cell.angle_gamma   90.00
#
_symmetry.space_group_name_H-M   'P 1'
#
loop_
_entity.id
_entity.type
_entity.pdbx_description
1 polymer ?
#
loop_
_entity_poly.entity_id
_entity_poly.type
_entity_poly.pdbx_seq_one_letter_code
_entity_poly.pdbx_strand_id
1 'polypeptide(L)' 'MVTQQKLNALGWEVLSHPQYSLDIAPSDYYLFKSLQNYLTGKKFKSLFLRQLLTILIPRMRTSTKQDFTGYLKDGNRL' A
#
# COMPACT_ATOMS: atom_id res chain seq x y z
N MET A 1 -24.30 -1.96 7.97
CA MET A 1 -22.96 -1.37 7.72
C MET A 1 -22.85 -0.04 8.47
N VAL A 2 -22.26 -0.05 9.67
CA VAL A 2 -22.20 1.15 10.55
C VAL A 2 -21.33 2.26 9.95
N THR A 3 -20.27 1.90 9.23
CA THR A 3 -19.34 2.86 8.62
C THR A 3 -19.97 3.66 7.49
N GLN A 4 -20.70 3.01 6.58
CA GLN A 4 -21.38 3.71 5.47
C GLN A 4 -22.49 4.64 5.97
N GLN A 5 -23.25 4.21 6.97
CA GLN A 5 -24.27 5.06 7.60
C GLN A 5 -23.66 6.32 8.23
N LYS A 6 -22.50 6.21 8.87
CA LYS A 6 -21.77 7.36 9.42
C LYS A 6 -21.22 8.28 8.32
N LEU A 7 -20.68 7.73 7.23
CA LEU A 7 -20.19 8.54 6.10
C LEU A 7 -21.32 9.34 5.45
N ASN A 8 -22.49 8.71 5.28
CA ASN A 8 -23.68 9.37 4.76
C ASN A 8 -24.18 10.47 5.72
N ALA A 9 -24.18 10.21 7.04
CA ALA A 9 -24.57 11.21 8.04
C ALA A 9 -23.62 12.42 8.07
N LEU A 10 -22.35 12.23 7.71
CA LEU A 10 -21.37 13.31 7.60
C LEU A 10 -21.44 14.03 6.24
N GLY A 11 -22.25 13.55 5.28
CA GLY A 11 -22.35 14.10 3.92
C GLY A 11 -21.16 13.77 3.02
N TRP A 12 -20.41 12.71 3.33
CA TRP A 12 -19.22 12.33 2.55
C TRP A 12 -19.62 11.43 1.39
N GLU A 13 -19.26 11.84 0.17
CA GLU A 13 -19.44 11.02 -1.01
C GLU A 13 -18.40 9.89 -1.04
N VAL A 14 -18.88 8.64 -1.13
CA VAL A 14 -18.01 7.46 -1.21
C VAL A 14 -17.71 7.19 -2.68
N LEU A 15 -16.50 7.51 -3.12
CA LEU A 15 -16.04 7.15 -4.46
C LEU A 15 -15.99 5.62 -4.63
N SER A 16 -16.51 5.12 -5.76
CA SER A 16 -16.37 3.71 -6.13
C SER A 16 -14.89 3.38 -6.37
N HIS A 17 -14.31 2.50 -5.55
CA HIS A 17 -12.95 2.02 -5.72
C HIS A 17 -12.94 0.60 -6.31
N PRO A 18 -12.15 0.33 -7.37
CA PRO A 18 -12.04 -1.01 -7.93
C PRO A 18 -11.52 -2.02 -6.91
N GLN A 19 -12.02 -3.25 -6.99
CA GLN A 19 -11.60 -4.32 -6.11
C GLN A 19 -10.10 -4.63 -6.36
N TYR A 20 -9.27 -4.41 -5.33
CA TYR A 20 -7.80 -4.60 -5.35
C TYR A 20 -7.01 -3.73 -6.33
N SER A 21 -7.27 -2.41 -6.34
CA SER A 21 -6.37 -1.48 -7.02
C SER A 21 -5.19 -1.07 -6.14
N LEU A 22 -4.26 -2.01 -5.95
CA LEU A 22 -3.04 -1.81 -5.14
C LEU A 22 -2.07 -0.75 -5.72
N ASP A 23 -2.35 -0.22 -6.92
CA ASP A 23 -1.50 0.76 -7.61
C ASP A 23 -2.18 2.14 -7.75
N ILE A 24 -3.43 2.32 -7.29
CA ILE A 24 -4.22 3.54 -7.55
C ILE A 24 -4.42 4.41 -6.31
N ALA A 25 -4.22 3.90 -5.10
CA ALA A 25 -4.26 4.76 -3.92
C ALA A 25 -2.93 5.54 -3.81
N PRO A 26 -2.91 6.88 -4.00
CA PRO A 26 -1.68 7.65 -3.90
C PRO A 26 -1.03 7.56 -2.52
N SER A 27 -1.81 7.28 -1.46
CA SER A 27 -1.29 6.96 -0.13
C SER A 27 -0.42 5.70 -0.13
N ASP A 28 -0.87 4.66 -0.84
CA ASP A 28 -0.24 3.35 -0.73
C ASP A 28 1.10 3.33 -1.47
N TYR A 29 1.19 3.99 -2.62
CA TYR A 29 2.43 4.07 -3.38
C TYR A 29 3.38 5.17 -2.88
N TYR A 30 2.92 6.39 -2.61
CA TYR A 30 3.84 7.49 -2.30
C TYR A 30 4.14 7.60 -0.81
N LEU A 31 3.11 7.56 0.05
CA LEU A 31 3.29 7.76 1.49
C LEU A 31 3.94 6.54 2.14
N PHE A 32 3.44 5.33 1.86
CA PHE A 32 4.01 4.14 2.49
C PHE A 32 5.39 3.76 1.92
N LYS A 33 5.67 4.00 0.65
CA LYS A 33 7.03 3.81 0.10
C LYS A 33 8.03 4.80 0.68
N SER A 34 7.68 6.09 0.77
CA SER A 34 8.57 7.09 1.38
C SER A 34 8.81 6.82 2.86
N LEU A 35 7.76 6.41 3.58
CA LEU A 35 7.87 6.00 4.98
C LEU A 35 8.76 4.76 5.15
N GLN A 36 8.63 3.75 4.29
CA GLN A 36 9.54 2.59 4.29
C GLN A 36 11.00 3.01 4.08
N ASN A 37 11.27 3.88 3.12
CA ASN A 37 12.61 4.38 2.86
C ASN A 37 13.18 5.12 4.08
N TYR A 38 12.37 5.93 4.76
CA TYR A 38 12.79 6.62 5.97
C TYR A 38 13.05 5.67 7.15
N LEU A 39 12.23 4.63 7.31
CA LEU A 39 12.34 3.66 8.40
C LEU A 39 13.44 2.62 8.20
N THR A 40 13.88 2.43 6.95
CA THR A 40 14.94 1.49 6.59
C THR A 40 16.24 1.87 7.31
N GLY A 41 16.80 0.91 8.06
CA GLY A 41 18.06 1.08 8.80
C GLY A 41 17.95 1.82 10.14
N LYS A 42 16.77 2.36 10.51
CA LYS A 42 16.57 3.00 11.82
C LYS A 42 16.29 1.97 12.92
N LYS A 43 17.00 2.08 14.05
CA LYS A 43 16.76 1.29 15.26
C LYS A 43 16.07 2.16 16.31
N PHE A 44 14.86 1.79 16.69
CA PHE A 44 14.10 2.48 17.74
C PHE A 44 14.39 1.83 19.10
N LYS A 45 14.60 2.63 20.14
CA LYS A 45 14.83 2.13 21.52
C LYS A 45 13.52 1.73 22.22
N SER A 46 12.42 2.35 21.81
CA SER A 46 11.09 2.03 22.33
C SER A 46 10.64 0.65 21.87
N LEU A 47 10.32 -0.23 22.83
CA LEU A 47 9.80 -1.56 22.57
C LEU A 47 8.48 -1.52 21.78
N PHE A 48 7.63 -0.53 22.06
CA PHE A 48 6.38 -0.33 21.32
C PHE A 48 6.65 -0.01 19.84
N LEU A 49 7.57 0.92 19.56
CA LEU A 49 7.91 1.28 18.18
C LEU A 49 8.60 0.12 17.44
N ARG A 50 9.44 -0.66 18.12
CA ARG A 50 10.03 -1.88 17.54
C ARG A 50 8.96 -2.90 17.19
N GLN A 51 8.01 -3.16 18.09
CA GLN A 51 6.94 -4.13 17.87
C GLN A 51 6.01 -3.69 16.72
N LEU A 52 5.65 -2.41 16.71
CA LEU A 52 4.78 -1.82 15.69
C LEU A 52 5.44 -1.85 14.30
N LEU A 53 6.74 -1.56 14.21
CA LEU A 53 7.48 -1.67 12.94
C LEU A 53 7.57 -3.11 12.42
N THR A 54 7.73 -4.10 13.29
CA THR A 54 7.74 -5.52 12.89
C THR A 54 6.43 -5.93 12.22
N ILE A 55 5.30 -5.38 12.64
CA ILE A 55 3.97 -5.66 12.06
C ILE A 55 3.74 -4.86 10.78
N LEU A 56 4.19 -3.61 10.76
CA LEU A 56 3.95 -2.71 9.62
C LEU A 56 4.89 -3.00 8.43
N ILE A 57 6.16 -3.36 8.64
CA ILE A 57 7.12 -3.57 7.53
C ILE A 57 6.64 -4.62 6.51
N PRO A 58 6.14 -5.82 6.91
CA PRO A 58 5.59 -6.79 5.97
C PRO A 58 4.32 -6.30 5.28
N ARG A 59 3.46 -5.57 6.03
CA ARG A 59 2.21 -4.98 5.52
C ARG A 59 2.45 -3.94 4.42
N MET A 60 3.61 -3.30 4.44
CA MET A 60 4.04 -2.28 3.49
C MET A 60 4.84 -2.89 2.30
N ARG A 61 5.33 -4.13 2.45
CA ARG A 61 6.04 -4.91 1.42
C ARG A 61 5.09 -5.80 0.62
N THR A 62 4.00 -5.24 0.09
CA THR A 62 3.06 -5.96 -0.80
C THR A 62 3.14 -5.53 -2.27
N SER A 63 4.16 -4.77 -2.68
CA SER A 63 4.35 -4.40 -4.08
C SER A 63 5.82 -4.41 -4.49
N THR A 64 6.36 -5.60 -4.71
CA THR A 64 7.38 -5.84 -5.72
C THR A 64 7.36 -7.33 -5.99
N LYS A 65 6.97 -7.71 -7.21
CA LYS A 65 6.67 -9.05 -7.74
C LYS A 65 5.18 -9.42 -7.77
N GLN A 66 4.36 -8.61 -8.43
CA GLN A 66 3.59 -9.23 -9.52
C GLN A 66 4.57 -9.35 -10.69
N ASP A 67 4.76 -10.56 -11.19
CA ASP A 67 5.64 -10.88 -12.31
C ASP A 67 5.17 -10.14 -13.58
N PHE A 68 5.70 -8.94 -13.82
CA PHE A 68 5.61 -8.27 -15.12
C PHE A 68 6.57 -8.88 -16.17
N THR A 69 7.22 -10.00 -15.86
CA THR A 69 8.12 -10.72 -16.79
C THR A 69 7.36 -11.46 -17.91
N GLY A 70 6.02 -11.51 -17.86
CA GLY A 70 5.18 -12.12 -18.90
C GLY A 70 4.74 -11.19 -20.04
N TYR A 71 4.85 -9.86 -19.90
CA TYR A 71 4.27 -8.91 -20.87
C TYR A 71 5.30 -8.25 -21.82
N LEU A 72 6.58 -8.60 -21.71
CA LEU A 72 7.66 -8.07 -22.57
C LEU A 72 8.47 -9.19 -23.23
N LYS A 73 7.84 -10.32 -23.59
CA LYS A 73 8.50 -11.38 -24.37
C LYS A 73 8.10 -11.47 -25.84
N ASP A 74 7.10 -10.71 -26.30
CA ASP A 74 6.66 -10.77 -27.69
C ASP A 74 7.06 -9.49 -28.44
N GLY A 75 8.36 -9.32 -28.57
CA GLY A 75 8.95 -8.46 -29.59
C GLY A 75 10.10 -9.21 -30.21
N ASN A 76 9.85 -9.91 -31.34
CA ASN A 76 10.76 -10.06 -32.48
C ASN A 76 10.19 -10.96 -33.60
N ARG A 77 9.78 -10.32 -34.70
CA ARG A 77 10.20 -10.60 -36.09
C ARG A 77 10.10 -12.06 -36.60
N LEU A 78 9.02 -12.37 -37.30
CA LEU A 78 8.91 -12.64 -38.75
C LEU A 78 7.43 -12.65 -39.15
#